data_AF-A0A810MSC5-F1
#
_entry.id   AF-A0A810MSC5-F1
#
_cell.length_a   1.000
_cell.length_b   1.000
_cell.length_c   1.000
_cell.angle_alpha   90.00
_cell.angle_beta   90.00
_cell.angle_gamma   90.00
#
_symmetry.space_group_name_H-M   'P 1'
#
loop_
_entity.id
_entity.type
_entity.pdbx_description
1 polymer ?
#
loop_
_entity_poly.entity_id
_entity_poly.type
_entity_poly.pdbx_seq_one_letter_code
_entity_poly.pdbx_strand_id
1 'polypeptide(L)'
;MASMQVSVQYRGSVIYLSGVQYAETAREACQNWPDVTPDRVRDWVRRSAKVGDPLYGVITPHRYRGRTYLPVHQVAAAEKATRMTRHAGGRRRVDILAAIA
;
A
#
# COMPACT_ATOMS: atom_id res chain seq x y z
N MET A 1 25.04 -17.37 -13.10
CA MET A 1 24.53 -16.49 -12.03
C MET A 1 24.23 -15.13 -12.65
N ALA A 2 22.97 -14.85 -12.96
CA ALA A 2 22.60 -13.60 -13.62
C ALA A 2 22.75 -12.46 -12.60
N SER A 3 23.68 -11.54 -12.90
CA SER A 3 23.84 -10.30 -12.14
C SER A 3 22.57 -9.49 -12.34
N MET A 4 21.71 -9.49 -11.32
CA MET A 4 20.45 -8.78 -11.30
C MET A 4 20.77 -7.28 -11.31
N GLN A 5 20.78 -6.68 -12.50
CA GLN A 5 21.06 -5.27 -12.69
C GLN A 5 20.03 -4.45 -11.90
N VAL A 6 20.48 -3.89 -10.78
CA VAL A 6 19.72 -2.88 -10.04
C VAL A 6 19.82 -1.59 -10.86
N SER A 7 18.88 -1.40 -11.77
CA SER A 7 18.75 -0.15 -12.53
C SER A 7 18.24 0.95 -11.61
N VAL A 8 19.15 1.57 -10.83
CA VAL A 8 18.80 2.71 -9.98
C VAL A 8 18.66 3.94 -10.87
N GLN A 9 17.50 4.11 -11.50
CA GLN A 9 17.20 5.32 -12.26
C GLN A 9 16.82 6.43 -11.28
N TYR A 10 17.81 7.26 -10.92
CA TYR A 10 17.62 8.42 -10.06
C TYR A 10 16.85 9.52 -10.82
N ARG A 11 15.52 9.45 -10.79
CA ARG A 11 14.68 10.65 -10.90
C ARG A 11 14.09 10.90 -9.51
N GLY A 12 14.82 11.66 -8.68
CA GLY A 12 14.37 12.19 -7.39
C GLY A 12 13.59 11.20 -6.50
N SER A 13 14.27 10.60 -5.52
CA SER A 13 13.67 9.85 -4.39
C SER A 13 12.91 8.54 -4.70
N VAL A 14 12.77 8.16 -5.97
CA VAL A 14 12.19 6.87 -6.37
C VAL A 14 13.31 5.92 -6.78
N ILE A 15 13.26 4.68 -6.30
CA ILE A 15 14.18 3.61 -6.71
C ILE A 15 13.42 2.47 -7.38
N TYR A 16 14.07 1.80 -8.33
CA TYR A 16 13.56 0.57 -8.93
C TYR A 16 14.41 -0.61 -8.47
N LEU A 17 13.78 -1.57 -7.81
CA LEU A 17 14.42 -2.84 -7.44
C LEU A 17 13.66 -3.96 -8.14
N SER A 18 14.34 -4.74 -8.98
CA SER A 18 13.72 -5.91 -9.65
C SER A 18 12.52 -5.55 -10.55
N GLY A 19 12.49 -4.34 -11.12
CA GLY A 19 11.33 -3.83 -11.87
C GLY A 19 10.19 -3.30 -11.00
N VAL A 20 10.31 -3.36 -9.67
CA VAL A 20 9.35 -2.78 -8.73
C VAL A 20 9.75 -1.36 -8.36
N GLN A 21 8.82 -0.42 -8.49
CA GLN A 21 9.01 0.97 -8.09
C GLN A 21 8.79 1.15 -6.58
N TYR A 22 9.71 1.86 -5.95
CA TYR A 22 9.64 2.25 -4.56
C TYR A 22 9.79 3.76 -4.41
N ALA A 23 8.98 4.36 -3.56
CA ALA A 23 9.02 5.78 -3.24
C ALA A 23 9.59 5.99 -1.83
N GLU A 24 10.50 6.95 -1.66
CA GLU A 24 11.05 7.29 -0.34
C GLU A 24 10.01 7.97 0.56
N THR A 25 9.12 8.77 -0.03
CA THR A 25 8.07 9.48 0.70
C THR A 25 6.67 9.04 0.30
N ALA A 26 5.73 9.21 1.24
CA ALA A 26 4.31 9.06 0.96
C ALA A 26 3.81 9.97 -0.17
N ARG A 27 4.42 11.15 -0.33
CA ARG A 27 4.07 12.11 -1.39
C ARG A 27 4.43 11.60 -2.78
N GLU A 28 5.62 11.03 -2.92
CA GLU A 28 6.04 10.38 -4.17
C GLU A 28 5.24 9.11 -4.41
N ALA A 29 4.95 8.36 -3.34
CA ALA A 29 4.15 7.15 -3.45
C ALA A 29 2.76 7.43 -4.02
N CYS A 30 2.13 8.57 -3.69
CA CYS A 30 0.79 8.91 -4.19
C CYS A 30 0.75 9.83 -5.41
N GLN A 31 1.90 10.17 -6.01
CA GLN A 31 1.98 11.18 -7.07
C GLN A 31 1.10 10.87 -8.31
N ASN A 32 0.85 9.58 -8.57
CA ASN A 32 0.04 9.13 -9.70
C ASN A 32 -1.46 8.98 -9.38
N TRP A 33 -1.88 9.23 -8.13
CA TRP A 33 -3.26 9.07 -7.68
C TRP A 33 -3.80 10.39 -7.13
N PRO A 34 -4.55 11.17 -7.93
CA PRO A 34 -4.99 12.52 -7.54
C PRO A 34 -5.91 12.52 -6.31
N ASP A 35 -6.63 11.42 -6.05
CA ASP A 35 -7.53 11.26 -4.91
C ASP A 35 -6.84 10.75 -3.62
N VAL A 36 -5.53 10.49 -3.69
CA VAL A 36 -4.76 9.91 -2.58
C VAL A 36 -3.81 10.95 -2.03
N THR A 37 -4.00 11.30 -0.76
CA THR A 37 -3.12 12.24 -0.06
C THR A 37 -1.96 11.51 0.62
N PRO A 38 -0.82 12.20 0.87
CA PRO A 38 0.29 11.62 1.61
C PRO A 38 -0.10 11.13 3.01
N ASP A 39 -1.02 11.83 3.68
CA ASP A 39 -1.53 11.42 5.01
C ASP A 39 -2.33 10.13 4.95
N ARG A 40 -3.10 9.93 3.87
CA ARG A 40 -3.82 8.69 3.65
C ARG A 40 -2.87 7.51 3.43
N VAL A 41 -1.76 7.72 2.72
CA VAL A 41 -0.71 6.70 2.57
C VAL A 41 -0.06 6.38 3.92
N ARG A 42 0.23 7.39 4.75
CA ARG A 42 0.77 7.17 6.12
C ARG A 42 -0.21 6.38 7.00
N ASP A 43 -1.51 6.69 6.91
CA ASP A 43 -2.55 5.93 7.60
C ASP A 43 -2.56 4.47 7.16
N TRP A 44 -2.54 4.21 5.85
CA TRP A 44 -2.47 2.84 5.33
C TRP A 44 -1.24 2.09 5.81
N VAL A 45 -0.05 2.72 5.80
CA VAL A 45 1.17 2.10 6.34
C VAL A 45 1.00 1.73 7.81
N ARG A 46 0.43 2.63 8.63
CA ARG A 46 0.16 2.37 10.05
C ARG A 46 -0.83 1.20 10.21
N ARG A 47 -1.91 1.19 9.44
CA ARG A 47 -2.94 0.15 9.47
C ARG A 47 -2.40 -1.20 8.98
N SER A 48 -1.51 -1.20 8.00
CA SER A 48 -0.85 -2.42 7.52
C SER A 48 0.07 -3.08 8.55
N ALA A 49 0.56 -2.33 9.54
CA ALA A 49 1.32 -2.89 10.66
C ALA A 49 0.42 -3.47 11.78
N LYS A 50 -0.89 -3.21 11.77
CA LYS A 50 -1.80 -3.59 12.85
C LYS A 50 -2.52 -4.90 12.54
N VAL A 51 -2.20 -5.95 13.30
CA VAL A 51 -2.94 -7.23 13.24
C VAL A 51 -4.44 -6.99 13.48
N GLY A 52 -5.28 -7.56 12.62
CA GLY A 52 -6.74 -7.42 12.69
C GLY A 52 -7.30 -6.20 11.94
N ASP A 53 -6.47 -5.32 11.39
CA ASP A 53 -6.93 -4.32 10.43
C ASP A 53 -7.15 -4.96 9.05
N PRO A 54 -8.19 -4.58 8.30
CA PRO A 54 -8.37 -5.02 6.91
C PRO A 54 -7.18 -4.77 5.97
N LEU A 55 -6.30 -3.82 6.31
CA LEU A 55 -5.08 -3.54 5.55
C LEU A 55 -3.84 -4.26 6.07
N TYR A 56 -3.95 -5.12 7.09
CA TYR A 56 -2.82 -5.83 7.68
C TYR A 56 -1.99 -6.56 6.61
N GLY A 57 -0.69 -6.29 6.57
CA GLY A 57 0.25 -6.89 5.60
C GLY A 57 0.15 -6.37 4.17
N VAL A 58 -0.76 -5.45 3.85
CA VAL A 58 -0.93 -4.93 2.49
C VAL A 58 0.26 -4.07 2.05
N ILE A 59 0.74 -3.19 2.93
CA ILE A 59 1.94 -2.40 2.69
C ILE A 59 3.06 -2.88 3.62
N THR A 60 4.17 -3.30 3.00
CA THR A 60 5.41 -3.69 3.66
C THR A 60 6.50 -2.67 3.31
N PRO A 61 6.78 -1.68 4.17
CA PRO A 61 7.88 -0.76 3.94
C PRO A 61 9.23 -1.48 3.97
N HIS A 62 10.15 -1.07 3.10
CA HIS A 62 11.50 -1.62 3.04
C HIS A 62 12.51 -0.60 3.56
N ARG A 63 13.49 -1.04 4.35
CA ARG A 63 14.61 -0.21 4.74
C ARG A 63 15.81 -0.44 3.82
N TYR A 64 16.37 0.64 3.30
CA TYR A 64 17.61 0.61 2.52
C TYR A 64 18.45 1.86 2.84
N ARG A 65 19.74 1.66 3.17
CA ARG A 65 20.68 2.74 3.55
C ARG A 65 20.13 3.74 4.58
N GLY A 66 19.45 3.24 5.61
CA GLY A 66 18.86 4.06 6.69
C GLY A 66 17.58 4.81 6.30
N ARG A 67 17.11 4.67 5.05
CA ARG A 67 15.87 5.27 4.56
C ARG A 67 14.77 4.21 4.45
N THR A 68 13.52 4.64 4.59
CA THR A 68 12.34 3.81 4.41
C THR A 68 11.76 4.06 3.03
N TYR A 69 11.43 2.98 2.33
CA TYR A 69 10.90 2.99 0.97
C TYR A 69 9.56 2.26 0.93
N LEU A 70 8.57 2.87 0.28
CA LEU A 70 7.22 2.36 0.12
C LEU A 70 7.07 1.74 -1.27
N PRO A 71 6.66 0.47 -1.39
CA PRO A 71 6.40 -0.13 -2.68
C PRO A 71 5.15 0.51 -3.32
N VAL A 72 5.31 1.16 -4.47
CA VAL A 72 4.23 1.95 -5.09
C VAL A 72 3.03 1.06 -5.41
N HIS A 73 3.25 -0.14 -5.95
CA HIS A 73 2.19 -1.10 -6.24
C HIS A 73 1.36 -1.53 -5.01
N GLN A 74 1.96 -1.57 -3.82
CA GLN A 74 1.25 -1.90 -2.58
C GLN A 74 0.38 -0.73 -2.09
N VAL A 75 0.81 0.50 -2.33
CA VAL A 75 -0.02 1.69 -2.09
C VAL A 75 -1.26 1.68 -2.99
N ALA A 76 -1.12 1.30 -4.27
CA ALA A 76 -2.27 1.06 -5.16
C ALA A 76 -3.19 -0.05 -4.64
N ALA A 77 -2.63 -1.15 -4.13
CA ALA A 77 -3.42 -2.24 -3.55
C ALA A 77 -4.23 -1.76 -2.32
N ALA A 78 -3.63 -0.94 -1.45
CA ALA A 78 -4.32 -0.34 -0.31
C ALA A 78 -5.42 0.62 -0.74
N GLU A 79 -5.20 1.42 -1.79
CA GLU A 79 -6.26 2.26 -2.37
C GLU A 79 -7.44 1.41 -2.82
N LYS A 80 -7.19 0.38 -3.64
CA LYS A 80 -8.22 -0.55 -4.14
C LYS A 80 -8.99 -1.20 -2.98
N ALA A 81 -8.27 -1.72 -1.99
CA ALA A 81 -8.86 -2.33 -0.81
C ALA A 81 -9.77 -1.33 -0.06
N THR A 82 -9.29 -0.10 0.18
CA THR A 82 -10.11 0.90 0.86
C THR A 82 -11.32 1.38 0.05
N ARG A 83 -11.23 1.46 -1.28
CA ARG A 83 -12.40 1.72 -2.13
C ARG A 83 -13.42 0.59 -2.00
N MET A 84 -12.98 -0.68 -2.05
CA MET A 84 -13.86 -1.84 -1.87
C MET A 84 -14.52 -1.87 -0.49
N THR A 85 -13.79 -1.56 0.59
CA THR A 85 -14.37 -1.49 1.94
C THR A 85 -15.37 -0.33 2.08
N ARG A 86 -15.11 0.83 1.46
CA ARG A 86 -16.08 1.95 1.42
C ARG A 86 -17.36 1.56 0.68
N HIS A 87 -17.26 0.76 -0.38
CA HIS A 87 -18.43 0.23 -1.09
C HIS A 87 -19.13 -0.93 -0.33
N ALA A 88 -18.39 -1.71 0.47
CA ALA A 88 -18.95 -2.77 1.31
C ALA A 88 -19.70 -2.24 2.54
N GLY A 89 -19.36 -1.04 3.04
CA GLY A 89 -20.07 -0.39 4.15
C GLY A 89 -21.50 0.08 3.81
N GLY A 90 -21.93 -0.05 2.56
CA GLY A 90 -23.26 0.36 2.08
C GLY A 90 -24.31 -0.76 2.04
N ARG A 91 -24.01 -2.03 2.38
CA ARG A 91 -25.04 -3.08 2.36
C ARG A 91 -24.80 -4.21 3.38
N ARG A 92 -25.71 -4.20 4.36
CA ARG A 92 -26.28 -5.35 5.10
C ARG A 92 -25.31 -6.16 5.98
N ARG A 93 -25.35 -5.86 7.29
CA ARG A 93 -25.39 -6.92 8.31
C ARG A 93 -26.53 -7.86 7.90
N VAL A 94 -26.23 -8.98 7.26
CA VAL A 94 -27.16 -10.10 7.18
C VAL A 94 -26.86 -10.92 8.42
N ASP A 95 -27.87 -11.05 9.28
CA ASP A 95 -27.83 -11.87 10.47
C ASP A 95 -27.43 -13.30 10.12
N ILE A 96 -26.23 -13.71 10.53
CA ILE A 96 -25.75 -15.11 10.40
C ILE A 96 -26.52 -16.05 11.37
N LEU A 97 -27.48 -15.55 12.14
CA LEU A 97 -28.24 -16.33 13.11
C LEU A 97 -29.65 -16.79 12.63
N ALA A 98 -30.07 -16.46 11.41
CA ALA A 98 -31.43 -16.81 10.92
C ALA A 98 -31.49 -18.01 9.95
N ALA A 99 -30.40 -18.76 9.73
CA ALA A 99 -30.36 -19.87 8.77
C ALA A 99 -30.17 -21.26 9.39
N ILE A 100 -30.44 -21.42 10.69
CA ILE A 100 -30.42 -22.74 11.38
C ILE A 100 -31.66 -22.89 12.29
N ALA A 101 -32.85 -22.65 11.75
CA ALA A 101 -34.11 -23.03 12.39
C ALA A 101 -35.08 -23.58 11.35
#